data_AF-A0A7X6PCS2-F1
#
_entry.id   AF-A0A7X6PCS2-F1
#
_cell.length_a   1.000
_cell.length_b   1.000
_cell.length_c   1.000
_cell.angle_alpha   90.00
_cell.angle_beta   90.00
_cell.angle_gamma   90.00
#
_symmetry.space_group_name_H-M   'P 1'
#
loop_
_entity.id
_entity.type
_entity.pdbx_description
1 polymer ?
#
loop_
_entity_poly.entity_id
_entity_poly.type
_entity_poly.pdbx_seq_one_letter_code
_entity_poly.pdbx_strand_id
1 'polypeptide(L)' 'MTKTKRELMKESILNLVRLRSAGTPADLAGRFGISERSIKRIISELKREGYRIVFWHGGNTYILEYDVEEDIKRAV' A
#
# COMPACT_ATOMS: atom_id res chain seq x y z
N MET A 1 -1.28 -5.18 19.21
CA MET A 1 -0.39 -5.72 18.16
C MET A 1 1.04 -5.58 18.63
N THR A 2 1.84 -6.65 18.61
CA THR A 2 3.26 -6.60 18.98
C THR A 2 4.07 -5.85 17.91
N LYS A 3 5.23 -5.31 18.28
CA LYS A 3 6.11 -4.57 17.35
C LYS A 3 6.49 -5.42 16.14
N THR A 4 6.91 -6.67 16.36
CA THR A 4 7.26 -7.62 15.30
C THR A 4 6.11 -7.90 14.34
N LYS A 5 4.90 -8.14 14.87
CA LYS A 5 3.72 -8.39 14.02
C LYS A 5 3.37 -7.18 13.14
N ARG A 6 3.60 -5.96 13.65
CA ARG A 6 3.39 -4.74 12.89
C ARG A 6 4.38 -4.61 11.74
N GLU A 7 5.67 -4.86 11.97
CA GLU A 7 6.69 -4.76 10.91
C GLU A 7 6.47 -5.80 9.81
N LEU A 8 6.14 -7.05 10.17
CA LEU A 8 5.76 -8.07 9.16
C LEU A 8 4.55 -7.65 8.33
N MET A 9 3.57 -6.98 8.95
CA MET A 9 2.39 -6.47 8.26
C MET A 9 2.73 -5.32 7.31
N LYS A 10 3.62 -4.41 7.71
CA LYS A 10 4.15 -3.34 6.85
C LYS A 10 4.83 -3.91 5.62
N GLU A 11 5.75 -4.87 5.80
CA GLU A 11 6.45 -5.55 4.70
C GLU A 11 5.46 -6.23 3.75
N SER A 12 4.47 -6.93 4.30
CA SER A 12 3.43 -7.60 3.50
C SER A 12 2.60 -6.60 2.69
N ILE A 13 2.16 -5.50 3.30
CA ILE A 13 1.41 -4.44 2.62
C ILE A 13 2.28 -3.81 1.52
N LEU A 14 3.53 -3.49 1.82
CA LEU A 14 4.45 -2.89 0.85
C LEU A 14 4.69 -3.81 -0.35
N ASN A 15 4.83 -5.12 -0.14
CA ASN A 15 4.95 -6.09 -1.23
C ASN A 15 3.70 -6.12 -2.11
N LEU A 16 2.51 -6.07 -1.52
CA LEU A 16 1.26 -5.96 -2.29
C LEU A 16 1.17 -4.67 -3.10
N VAL A 17 1.65 -3.54 -2.55
CA VAL A 17 1.70 -2.25 -3.24
C VAL A 17 2.65 -2.32 -4.44
N ARG A 18 3.84 -2.90 -4.28
CA ARG A 18 4.81 -3.12 -5.38
C ARG A 18 4.26 -4.00 -6.50
N LEU A 19 3.44 -4.97 -6.14
CA LEU A 19 2.77 -5.86 -7.10
C LEU A 19 1.48 -5.28 -7.66
N ARG A 20 1.12 -4.03 -7.31
CA ARG A 20 -0.15 -3.36 -7.67
C ARG A 20 -1.40 -4.22 -7.36
N SER A 21 -1.32 -5.00 -6.29
CA SER A 21 -2.35 -5.98 -5.88
C SER A 21 -2.86 -5.73 -4.46
N ALA A 22 -2.59 -4.55 -3.91
CA ALA A 22 -3.00 -4.15 -2.57
C ALA A 22 -4.52 -3.99 -2.43
N GLY A 23 -5.23 -3.61 -3.49
CA GLY A 23 -6.63 -3.21 -3.44
C GLY A 23 -6.91 -1.97 -2.57
N THR A 24 -8.14 -1.87 -2.09
CA THR A 24 -8.66 -0.79 -1.24
C THR A 24 -8.27 -0.98 0.24
N PRO A 25 -8.44 0.05 1.09
CA PRO A 25 -8.31 -0.12 2.54
C PRO A 25 -9.19 -1.23 3.12
N ALA A 26 -10.40 -1.42 2.58
CA ALA A 26 -11.32 -2.47 3.00
C ALA A 26 -10.79 -3.87 2.63
N ASP A 27 -10.21 -4.02 1.43
CA ASP A 27 -9.60 -5.28 1.00
C ASP A 27 -8.43 -5.66 1.92
N LEU A 28 -7.54 -4.72 2.21
CA LEU A 28 -6.43 -4.93 3.12
C LEU A 28 -6.92 -5.21 4.55
N ALA A 29 -7.96 -4.52 5.01
CA ALA A 29 -8.57 -4.76 6.32
C ALA A 29 -9.07 -6.20 6.44
N GLY A 30 -9.77 -6.69 5.42
CA GLY A 30 -10.22 -8.09 5.33
C GLY A 30 -9.06 -9.08 5.30
N ARG A 31 -8.04 -8.84 4.45
CA ARG A 31 -6.87 -9.72 4.31
C ARG A 31 -6.06 -9.86 5.60
N PHE A 32 -5.86 -8.76 6.33
CA PHE A 32 -5.03 -8.74 7.54
C PHE A 32 -5.83 -8.89 8.84
N GLY A 33 -7.16 -8.97 8.77
CA GLY A 33 -8.04 -9.11 9.93
C GLY A 33 -7.96 -7.92 10.90
N ILE A 34 -7.82 -6.70 10.37
CA ILE A 34 -7.72 -5.46 11.16
C ILE A 34 -8.62 -4.37 10.58
N SER A 35 -8.87 -3.31 11.34
CA SER A 35 -9.71 -2.21 10.86
C SER A 35 -9.07 -1.41 9.72
N GLU A 36 -9.90 -0.86 8.83
CA GLU A 36 -9.44 0.08 7.79
C GLU A 36 -8.65 1.26 8.36
N ARG A 37 -9.03 1.75 9.55
CA ARG A 37 -8.28 2.80 10.26
C ARG A 37 -6.85 2.37 10.56
N SER A 38 -6.65 1.11 10.94
CA SER A 38 -5.33 0.55 11.20
C SER A 38 -4.51 0.43 9.92
N ILE A 39 -5.14 -0.01 8.82
CA ILE A 39 -4.52 -0.03 7.49
C ILE A 39 -4.07 1.37 7.08
N LYS A 40 -4.97 2.37 7.12
CA LYS A 40 -4.64 3.77 6.77
C LYS A 40 -3.48 4.29 7.62
N ARG A 41 -3.44 3.97 8.91
CA ARG A 41 -2.32 4.34 9.79
C ARG A 41 -1.01 3.68 9.38
N ILE A 42 -1.02 2.39 9.04
CA ILE A 42 0.18 1.66 8.58
C ILE A 42 0.69 2.24 7.26
N ILE A 43 -0.22 2.53 6.31
CA ILE A 43 0.14 3.19 5.05
C ILE A 43 0.77 4.57 5.33
N SER A 44 0.22 5.36 6.25
CA SER A 44 0.83 6.64 6.65
C SER A 44 2.19 6.48 7.32
N GLU A 45 2.43 5.38 8.06
CA GLU A 45 3.76 5.06 8.61
C GLU A 45 4.75 4.76 7.48
N LEU A 46 4.40 3.89 6.53
CA LEU A 46 5.23 3.59 5.36
C LEU A 46 5.55 4.86 4.55
N LYS A 47 4.58 5.76 4.37
CA LYS A 47 4.82 7.06 3.72
C LYS A 47 5.87 7.90 4.46
N ARG A 48 5.80 7.95 5.79
CA ARG A 48 6.80 8.65 6.62
C ARG A 48 8.17 7.99 6.59
N GLU A 49 8.24 6.69 6.33
CA GLU A 49 9.49 5.95 6.14
C GLU A 49 10.12 6.16 4.74
N GLY A 50 9.48 6.95 3.87
CA GLY A 50 10.00 7.34 2.57
C GLY A 50 9.37 6.61 1.38
N TYR A 51 8.46 5.68 1.60
CA TYR A 51 7.74 5.02 0.52
C TYR A 51 6.69 5.94 -0.07
N ARG A 52 6.87 6.36 -1.33
CA ARG A 52 5.92 7.21 -2.06
C ARG A 52 4.69 6.43 -2.49
N ILE A 53 3.84 6.05 -1.55
CA ILE A 53 2.62 5.28 -1.79
C ILE A 53 1.48 6.23 -2.15
N VAL A 54 0.80 5.98 -3.26
CA VAL A 54 -0.39 6.73 -3.70
C VAL A 54 -1.56 5.79 -3.94
N PHE A 55 -2.79 6.28 -3.83
CA PHE A 55 -3.97 5.50 -4.19
C PHE A 55 -4.30 5.79 -5.66
N TRP A 56 -4.20 4.77 -6.51
CA TRP A 56 -4.57 4.87 -7.90
C TRP A 56 -6.05 4.55 -8.06
N HIS A 57 -6.82 5.58 -8.40
CA HIS A 57 -8.27 5.48 -8.57
C HIS A 57 -8.67 4.63 -9.78
N GLY A 58 -7.87 4.59 -10.85
CA GLY A 58 -8.18 3.81 -12.05
C GLY A 58 -8.17 2.29 -11.82
N GLY A 59 -7.32 1.80 -10.91
CA GLY A 59 -7.23 0.39 -10.54
C GLY A 59 -7.71 0.08 -9.13
N ASN A 60 -8.30 1.04 -8.42
CA ASN A 60 -8.74 0.92 -7.03
C ASN A 60 -7.69 0.28 -6.11
N THR A 61 -6.43 0.68 -6.26
CA THR A 61 -5.33 0.07 -5.52
C THR A 61 -4.24 1.05 -5.14
N TYR A 62 -3.50 0.73 -4.09
CA TYR A 62 -2.27 1.44 -3.74
C TYR A 62 -1.10 0.98 -4.61
N ILE A 63 -0.34 1.94 -5.11
CA ILE A 63 0.87 1.74 -5.93
C ILE A 63 2.00 2.64 -5.43
N LEU A 64 3.22 2.45 -5.94
CA LEU A 64 4.30 3.43 -5.75
C LEU A 64 4.19 4.53 -6.82
N GLU A 65 4.40 5.79 -6.44
CA GLU A 65 4.30 6.95 -7.33
C GLU A 65 5.20 6.83 -8.57
N TYR A 66 6.41 6.30 -8.38
CA TYR A 66 7.36 6.08 -9.48
C TYR A 66 6.85 5.07 -10.53
N ASP A 67 5.95 4.16 -10.14
CA ASP A 67 5.34 3.21 -11.07
C ASP A 67 4.43 3.93 -12.09
N VAL A 68 3.83 5.06 -11.69
CA VAL A 68 2.99 5.90 -12.58
C VAL A 68 3.84 6.63 -13.60
N GLU A 69 5.01 7.13 -13.18
CA GLU A 69 5.94 7.82 -14.08
C GLU A 69 6.45 6.89 -15.18
N GLU A 70 6.71 5.63 -14.85
CA GLU A 70 7.11 4.61 -15.83
C GLU A 70 6.00 4.28 -16.82
N ASP A 71 4.75 4.14 -16.35
CA ASP A 71 3.62 3.87 -17.23
C ASP A 71 3.38 5.02 -18.22
N ILE A 72 3.50 6.27 -17.77
CA ILE A 72 3.39 7.45 -18.65
C ILE A 72 4.51 7.43 -19.70
N LYS A 73 5.75 7.13 -19.31
CA LYS A 73 6.89 7.04 -20.24
C LYS A 73 6.75 5.92 -21.27
N ARG A 74 6.07 4.82 -20.93
CA ARG A 74 5.83 3.70 -21.87
C ARG A 74 4.67 3.96 -22.84
N ALA A 75 3.79 4.89 -22.52
CA ALA A 75 2.60 5.21 -23.31
C ALA A 75 2.83 6.32 -24.36
N VAL A 76 3.99 6.99 -24.35
CA VAL A 76 4.44 8.02 -25.31
C VAL A 76 5.46 7.42 -26.26
#